data_AF-A0A814X5S3-F1
#
_entry.id   AF-A0A814X5S3-F1
#
_cell.length_a   1.000
_cell.length_b   1.000
_cell.length_c   1.000
_cell.angle_alpha   90.00
_cell.angle_beta   90.00
_cell.angle_gamma   90.00
#
_symmetry.space_group_name_H-M   'P 1'
#
loop_
_entity.id
_entity.type
_entity.pdbx_description
1 polymer ?
#
loop_
_entity_poly.entity_id
_entity_poly.type
_entity_poly.pdbx_seq_one_letter_code
_entity_poly.pdbx_strand_id
1 'polypeptide(L)'
;MSSEEIDTDNSENSRSDSNSKEEFSDNELDSQVWNEIDSESDGEFQEDYGIVDEVNPPSQDNTIYPIDCYRHFITDEMISLMVHETNRYAQQHLQAQELTQRSKTLQWKPITHEEMLKFLGIIIEMGLIQMPNVDYYWRKSKLYGSEVIQNTMSRDKFELILKFYHFSNNEEQHEDDDKLFKLKPLLDLLQLRFMSVYVPGSIISIDETMVPWKGRLLFK
;
A
#
# COMPACT_ATOMS: atom_id res chain seq x y z
N MET A 1 69.30 22.75 -1.67
CA MET A 1 69.44 22.06 -0.38
C MET A 1 68.02 21.90 0.14
N SER A 2 67.34 20.80 -0.24
CA SER A 2 67.31 19.51 0.48
C SER A 2 66.46 19.63 1.74
N SER A 3 65.46 18.80 2.03
CA SER A 3 64.73 17.75 1.32
C SER A 3 63.36 17.63 2.02
N GLU A 4 62.37 17.09 1.32
CA GLU A 4 61.04 16.69 1.82
C GLU A 4 61.14 15.69 2.99
N GLU A 5 60.24 15.78 3.97
CA GLU A 5 59.51 14.63 4.54
C GLU A 5 58.11 15.09 4.99
N ILE A 6 57.11 14.33 4.54
CA ILE A 6 55.68 14.44 4.86
C ILE A 6 55.40 13.35 5.89
N ASP A 7 54.93 13.72 7.08
CA ASP A 7 54.39 12.78 8.05
C ASP A 7 52.86 12.88 8.08
N THR A 8 52.24 11.89 7.45
CA THR A 8 50.85 11.47 7.65
C THR A 8 50.78 10.52 8.84
N ASP A 9 49.98 10.83 9.85
CA ASP A 9 49.57 9.81 10.83
C ASP A 9 48.04 9.68 10.85
N ASN A 10 47.62 8.53 10.34
CA ASN A 10 46.28 8.08 10.06
C ASN A 10 45.97 7.03 11.13
N SER A 11 45.17 7.37 12.14
CA SER A 11 44.81 6.41 13.19
C SER A 11 43.71 5.47 12.70
N GLU A 12 44.15 4.41 12.03
CA GLU A 12 43.36 3.22 11.72
C GLU A 12 43.09 2.44 13.01
N ASN A 13 41.83 2.42 13.44
CA ASN A 13 41.38 1.53 14.50
C ASN A 13 40.88 0.23 13.87
N SER A 14 41.76 -0.77 13.85
CA SER A 14 41.52 -2.14 13.40
C SER A 14 40.45 -2.82 14.25
N ARG A 15 39.31 -3.18 13.65
CA ARG A 15 38.46 -4.27 14.15
C ARG A 15 38.17 -5.23 13.00
N SER A 16 38.56 -6.46 13.26
CA SER A 16 38.66 -7.62 12.38
C SER A 16 37.38 -7.95 11.63
N ASP A 17 37.49 -8.01 10.30
CA ASP A 17 36.60 -8.74 9.41
C ASP A 17 36.67 -10.25 9.69
N SER A 18 35.70 -10.76 10.42
CA SER A 18 35.36 -12.18 10.40
C SER A 18 34.31 -12.40 9.31
N ASN A 19 34.80 -12.60 8.08
CA ASN A 19 34.04 -13.00 6.91
C ASN A 19 33.68 -14.50 7.03
N SER A 20 32.60 -14.82 7.75
CA SER A 20 31.98 -16.14 7.64
C SER A 20 31.12 -16.13 6.36
N LYS A 21 31.73 -16.58 5.27
CA LYS A 21 30.99 -17.04 4.09
C LYS A 21 30.22 -18.30 4.51
N GLU A 22 29.00 -18.11 4.97
CA GLU A 22 28.02 -19.20 4.91
C GLU A 22 27.68 -19.37 3.43
N GLU A 23 28.28 -20.40 2.82
CA GLU A 23 27.83 -20.93 1.54
C GLU A 23 26.39 -21.42 1.74
N PHE A 24 25.43 -20.59 1.32
CA PHE A 24 24.07 -21.05 1.12
C PHE A 24 24.11 -22.12 0.04
N SER A 25 23.85 -23.37 0.44
CA SER A 25 23.62 -24.47 -0.47
C SER A 25 22.32 -24.19 -1.24
N ASP A 26 22.45 -23.75 -2.49
CA ASP A 26 21.36 -23.55 -3.46
C ASP A 26 20.61 -24.86 -3.82
N ASN A 27 20.93 -26.00 -3.18
CA ASN A 27 20.38 -27.31 -3.53
C ASN A 27 19.16 -27.76 -2.70
N GLU A 28 18.64 -26.93 -1.79
CA GLU A 28 17.58 -27.37 -0.85
C GLU A 28 16.24 -26.64 -1.00
N LEU A 29 16.05 -25.85 -2.06
CA LEU A 29 14.79 -25.12 -2.31
C LEU A 29 13.88 -25.73 -3.39
N ASP A 30 14.30 -26.80 -4.07
CA ASP A 30 13.61 -27.28 -5.28
C ASP A 30 12.98 -28.67 -5.14
N SER A 31 12.44 -29.01 -3.97
CA SER A 31 11.72 -30.28 -3.77
C SER A 31 10.43 -30.16 -2.97
N GLN A 32 9.68 -29.06 -3.13
CA GLN A 32 8.26 -29.10 -2.79
C GLN A 32 7.52 -29.98 -3.80
N VAL A 33 7.44 -31.27 -3.47
CA VAL A 33 6.59 -32.23 -4.16
C VAL A 33 5.16 -31.97 -3.68
N TRP A 34 4.29 -31.57 -4.61
CA TRP A 34 2.85 -31.50 -4.37
C TRP A 34 2.35 -32.89 -3.96
N ASN A 35 1.81 -33.00 -2.75
CA ASN A 35 1.16 -34.22 -2.30
C ASN A 35 -0.34 -34.04 -2.53
N GLU A 36 -0.93 -34.92 -3.32
CA GLU A 36 -2.38 -35.05 -3.40
C GLU A 36 -2.87 -35.50 -2.01
N ILE A 37 -3.73 -34.68 -1.41
CA ILE A 37 -4.51 -35.09 -0.25
C ILE A 37 -5.75 -35.76 -0.84
N ASP A 38 -5.72 -37.09 -0.93
CA ASP A 38 -6.92 -37.88 -1.25
C ASP A 38 -7.94 -37.66 -0.12
N SER A 39 -8.83 -36.70 -0.30
CA SER A 39 -10.07 -36.63 0.46
C SER A 39 -11.13 -37.43 -0.30
N GLU A 40 -11.64 -38.48 0.33
CA GLU A 40 -12.84 -39.18 -0.14
C GLU A 40 -14.02 -38.21 -0.03
N SER A 41 -14.20 -37.36 -1.04
CA SER A 41 -15.37 -36.53 -1.21
C SER A 41 -16.43 -37.34 -1.94
N ASP A 42 -17.35 -37.94 -1.19
CA ASP A 42 -18.46 -38.77 -1.69
C ASP A 42 -19.56 -37.99 -2.46
N GLY A 43 -19.31 -36.74 -2.89
CA GLY A 43 -20.31 -35.91 -3.57
C GLY A 43 -19.75 -35.00 -4.64
N GLU A 44 -20.47 -34.87 -5.76
CA GLU A 44 -20.29 -33.79 -6.72
C GLU A 44 -20.71 -32.46 -6.07
N PHE A 45 -19.93 -31.40 -6.26
CA PHE A 45 -20.30 -30.05 -5.80
C PHE A 45 -21.53 -29.57 -6.56
N GLN A 46 -22.60 -29.20 -5.83
CA GLN A 46 -23.91 -28.82 -6.40
C GLN A 46 -24.36 -27.40 -6.02
N GLU A 47 -23.52 -26.62 -5.34
CA GLU A 47 -23.90 -25.26 -4.95
C GLU A 47 -23.72 -24.26 -6.10
N ASP A 48 -24.58 -23.23 -6.13
CA ASP A 48 -24.42 -22.10 -7.05
C ASP A 48 -23.18 -21.29 -6.63
N TYR A 49 -22.32 -21.02 -7.60
CA TYR A 49 -21.07 -20.27 -7.42
C TYR A 49 -20.98 -19.15 -8.45
N GLY A 50 -20.15 -18.15 -8.17
CA GLY A 50 -19.97 -16.98 -9.04
C GLY A 50 -20.29 -15.67 -8.33
N ILE A 51 -20.56 -14.65 -9.13
CA ILE A 51 -20.94 -13.32 -8.63
C ILE A 51 -22.36 -13.41 -8.09
N VAL A 52 -22.53 -13.08 -6.80
CA VAL A 52 -23.84 -13.13 -6.12
C VAL A 52 -24.46 -11.75 -5.90
N ASP A 53 -23.62 -10.72 -5.87
CA ASP A 53 -24.05 -9.32 -5.81
C ASP A 53 -23.78 -8.68 -7.17
N GLU A 54 -24.85 -8.43 -7.95
CA GLU A 54 -24.71 -7.84 -9.28
C GLU A 54 -24.28 -6.36 -9.19
N VAL A 55 -23.42 -5.94 -10.11
CA VAL A 55 -23.05 -4.53 -10.25
C VAL A 55 -24.27 -3.78 -10.78
N ASN A 56 -24.82 -2.87 -9.98
CA ASN A 56 -25.91 -2.00 -10.39
C ASN A 56 -25.33 -0.72 -11.02
N PRO A 57 -25.32 -0.59 -12.37
CA PRO A 57 -24.77 0.59 -13.01
C PRO A 57 -25.66 1.82 -12.75
N PRO A 58 -25.06 3.01 -12.55
CA PRO A 58 -25.83 4.24 -12.40
C PRO A 58 -26.38 4.76 -13.74
N SER A 59 -25.95 4.21 -14.86
CA SER A 59 -26.37 4.67 -16.19
C SER A 59 -27.76 4.15 -16.57
N GLN A 60 -28.53 4.97 -17.29
CA GLN A 60 -29.91 4.63 -17.69
C GLN A 60 -29.98 3.52 -18.75
N ASP A 61 -28.90 3.27 -19.46
CA ASP A 61 -28.78 2.23 -20.48
C ASP A 61 -28.30 0.88 -19.91
N ASN A 62 -28.13 0.78 -18.60
CA ASN A 62 -27.55 -0.37 -17.89
C ASN A 62 -26.15 -0.77 -18.37
N THR A 63 -25.41 0.14 -19.02
CA THR A 63 -24.01 -0.10 -19.39
C THR A 63 -23.14 -0.08 -18.14
N ILE A 64 -22.39 -1.16 -17.92
CA ILE A 64 -21.41 -1.25 -16.83
C ILE A 64 -20.07 -0.69 -17.31
N TYR A 65 -19.55 0.31 -16.61
CA TYR A 65 -18.22 0.86 -16.83
C TYR A 65 -17.21 0.30 -15.82
N PRO A 66 -15.90 0.34 -16.12
CA PRO A 66 -14.87 -0.13 -15.18
C PRO A 66 -14.94 0.52 -13.79
N ILE A 67 -15.37 1.78 -13.72
CA ILE A 67 -15.56 2.49 -12.45
C ILE A 67 -16.69 1.90 -11.60
N ASP A 68 -17.73 1.35 -12.22
CA ASP A 68 -18.85 0.73 -11.50
C ASP A 68 -18.38 -0.57 -10.84
N CYS A 69 -17.58 -1.37 -11.56
CA CYS A 69 -16.91 -2.54 -11.00
C CYS A 69 -15.97 -2.16 -9.85
N TYR A 70 -15.16 -1.10 -10.02
CA TYR A 70 -14.27 -0.64 -8.95
C TYR A 70 -15.04 -0.26 -7.68
N ARG A 71 -16.10 0.56 -7.82
CA ARG A 71 -16.93 1.01 -6.69
C ARG A 71 -17.75 -0.12 -6.07
N HIS A 72 -17.99 -1.18 -6.83
CA HIS A 72 -18.61 -2.38 -6.31
C HIS A 72 -17.72 -3.09 -5.28
N PHE A 73 -16.38 -3.06 -5.43
CA PHE A 73 -15.46 -3.63 -4.44
C PHE A 73 -14.96 -2.61 -3.41
N ILE A 74 -14.73 -1.37 -3.83
CA ILE A 74 -14.26 -0.27 -2.98
C ILE A 74 -15.43 0.67 -2.71
N THR A 75 -16.10 0.44 -1.58
CA THR A 75 -17.37 1.10 -1.26
C THR A 75 -17.18 2.53 -0.75
N ASP A 76 -18.23 3.34 -0.81
CA ASP A 76 -18.22 4.70 -0.26
C ASP A 76 -17.96 4.71 1.27
N GLU A 77 -18.30 3.62 1.97
CA GLU A 77 -17.96 3.43 3.39
C GLU A 77 -16.44 3.33 3.59
N MET A 78 -15.75 2.53 2.76
CA MET A 78 -14.29 2.42 2.81
C MET A 78 -13.63 3.76 2.49
N ILE A 79 -14.11 4.49 1.48
CA ILE A 79 -13.59 5.82 1.15
C ILE A 79 -13.82 6.79 2.32
N SER A 80 -14.99 6.74 2.94
CA SER A 80 -15.31 7.58 4.10
C SER A 80 -14.41 7.28 5.29
N LEU A 81 -14.11 6.01 5.57
CA LEU A 81 -13.13 5.59 6.57
C LEU A 81 -11.75 6.18 6.26
N MET A 82 -11.26 6.01 5.02
CA MET A 82 -9.97 6.54 4.60
C MET A 82 -9.87 8.05 4.78
N VAL A 83 -10.92 8.79 4.38
CA VAL A 83 -10.99 10.24 4.55
C VAL A 83 -10.94 10.63 6.03
N HIS A 84 -11.80 10.01 6.84
CA HIS A 84 -11.96 10.36 8.24
C HIS A 84 -10.67 10.11 9.02
N GLU A 85 -10.08 8.93 8.88
CA GLU A 85 -8.89 8.57 9.64
C GLU A 85 -7.61 9.24 9.13
N THR A 86 -7.50 9.52 7.83
CA THR A 86 -6.42 10.36 7.29
C THR A 86 -6.48 11.78 7.84
N ASN A 87 -7.68 12.37 7.90
CA ASN A 87 -7.87 13.71 8.47
C ASN A 87 -7.58 13.75 9.97
N ARG A 88 -8.06 12.75 10.72
CA ARG A 88 -7.79 12.61 12.15
C ARG A 88 -6.28 12.50 12.43
N TYR A 89 -5.59 11.63 11.70
CA TYR A 89 -4.16 11.41 11.90
C TYR A 89 -3.34 12.67 11.60
N ALA A 90 -3.68 13.41 10.54
CA ALA A 90 -3.04 14.68 10.26
C ALA A 90 -3.24 15.69 11.40
N GLN A 91 -4.44 15.75 11.99
CA GLN A 91 -4.72 16.60 13.14
C GLN A 91 -3.90 16.20 14.38
N GLN A 92 -3.86 14.90 14.72
CA GLN A 92 -3.06 14.38 15.82
C GLN A 92 -1.58 14.75 15.65
N HIS A 93 -1.03 14.57 14.45
CA HIS A 93 0.36 14.90 14.15
C HIS A 93 0.63 16.41 14.25
N LEU A 94 -0.29 17.27 13.80
CA LEU A 94 -0.16 18.72 13.90
C LEU A 94 -0.20 19.21 15.36
N GLN A 95 -0.94 18.53 16.23
CA GLN A 95 -1.03 18.86 17.66
C GLN A 95 0.18 18.34 18.46
N ALA A 96 0.73 17.18 18.07
CA ALA A 96 1.80 16.52 18.83
C ALA A 96 3.21 17.06 18.55
N GLN A 97 3.43 17.78 17.45
CA GLN A 97 4.78 18.20 17.03
C GLN A 97 4.91 19.72 16.90
N GLU A 98 6.01 20.26 17.45
CA GLU A 98 6.45 21.61 17.14
C GLU A 98 7.05 21.65 15.73
N LEU A 99 6.30 22.21 14.79
CA LEU A 99 6.72 22.31 13.40
C LEU A 99 7.37 23.67 13.12
N THR A 100 8.44 23.65 12.33
CA THR A 100 9.02 24.89 11.80
C THR A 100 8.02 25.58 10.87
N GLN A 101 8.07 26.92 10.81
CA GLN A 101 7.17 27.72 9.96
C GLN A 101 7.28 27.40 8.46
N ARG A 102 8.33 26.69 8.03
CA ARG A 102 8.53 26.25 6.64
C ARG A 102 7.99 24.85 6.35
N SER A 103 7.46 24.16 7.36
CA SER A 103 6.96 22.79 7.20
C SER A 103 5.75 22.78 6.27
N LYS A 104 5.83 22.02 5.16
CA LYS A 104 4.68 21.76 4.28
C LYS A 104 3.50 21.16 5.04
N THR A 105 3.77 20.45 6.14
CA THR A 105 2.76 19.87 7.03
C THR A 105 1.76 20.92 7.52
N LEU A 106 2.21 22.16 7.77
CA LEU A 106 1.34 23.27 8.20
C LEU A 106 0.35 23.72 7.10
N GLN A 107 0.56 23.29 5.85
CA GLN A 107 -0.34 23.57 4.73
C GLN A 107 -1.45 22.52 4.61
N TRP A 108 -1.51 21.54 5.52
CA TRP A 108 -2.56 20.54 5.54
C TRP A 108 -3.94 21.20 5.57
N LYS A 109 -4.82 20.69 4.71
CA LYS A 109 -6.25 20.99 4.70
C LYS A 109 -6.99 19.67 4.68
N PRO A 110 -8.03 19.52 5.53
CA PRO A 110 -8.83 18.30 5.56
C PRO A 110 -9.26 17.91 4.15
N ILE A 111 -9.12 16.62 3.85
CA ILE A 111 -9.50 16.07 2.57
C ILE A 111 -10.98 15.73 2.50
N THR A 112 -11.53 15.80 1.30
CA THR A 112 -12.90 15.37 0.99
C THR A 112 -12.93 13.97 0.38
N HIS A 113 -14.11 13.39 0.28
CA HIS A 113 -14.35 12.14 -0.46
C HIS A 113 -13.84 12.22 -1.90
N GLU A 114 -14.10 13.33 -2.60
CA GLU A 114 -13.63 13.55 -3.97
C GLU A 114 -12.09 13.61 -4.04
N GLU A 115 -11.44 14.29 -3.09
CA GLU A 115 -9.98 14.34 -3.05
C GLU A 115 -9.35 12.96 -2.77
N MET A 116 -9.98 12.12 -1.95
CA MET A 116 -9.54 10.74 -1.73
C MET A 116 -9.70 9.88 -2.99
N LEU A 117 -10.82 9.99 -3.71
CA LEU A 117 -11.00 9.31 -5.00
C LEU A 117 -9.96 9.75 -6.04
N LYS A 118 -9.66 11.06 -6.12
CA LYS A 118 -8.59 11.59 -6.97
C LYS A 118 -7.22 11.03 -6.60
N PHE A 119 -6.91 10.97 -5.30
CA PHE A 119 -5.67 10.38 -4.79
C PHE A 119 -5.54 8.91 -5.20
N LEU A 120 -6.57 8.09 -4.98
CA LEU A 120 -6.58 6.67 -5.37
C LEU A 120 -6.48 6.49 -6.89
N GLY A 121 -7.18 7.33 -7.67
CA GLY A 121 -7.07 7.33 -9.13
C GLY A 121 -5.65 7.60 -9.63
N ILE A 122 -4.94 8.54 -8.98
CA ILE A 122 -3.52 8.79 -9.26
C ILE A 122 -2.67 7.56 -8.92
N ILE A 123 -2.91 6.89 -7.79
CA ILE A 123 -2.17 5.66 -7.42
C ILE A 123 -2.38 4.55 -8.47
N ILE A 124 -3.60 4.39 -8.97
CA ILE A 124 -3.91 3.43 -10.05
C ILE A 124 -3.15 3.81 -11.33
N GLU A 125 -3.16 5.08 -11.74
CA GLU A 125 -2.43 5.55 -12.92
C GLU A 125 -0.91 5.32 -12.79
N MET A 126 -0.34 5.58 -11.60
CA MET A 126 1.08 5.32 -11.31
C MET A 126 1.43 3.83 -11.38
N GLY A 127 0.50 2.93 -11.05
CA GLY A 127 0.67 1.49 -11.21
C GLY A 127 0.74 1.06 -12.68
N LEU A 128 -0.03 1.73 -13.55
CA LEU A 128 -0.08 1.48 -14.99
C LEU A 128 1.10 2.10 -15.75
N ILE A 129 1.44 3.36 -15.44
CA ILE A 129 2.47 4.13 -16.11
C ILE A 129 3.56 4.46 -15.09
N GLN A 130 4.55 3.58 -14.94
CA GLN A 130 5.58 3.76 -13.93
C GLN A 130 6.66 4.76 -14.39
N MET A 131 6.90 5.79 -13.56
CA MET A 131 7.98 6.76 -13.74
C MET A 131 9.13 6.50 -12.75
N PRO A 132 10.38 6.94 -13.05
CA PRO A 132 11.53 6.67 -12.20
C PRO A 132 11.39 7.18 -10.76
N ASN A 133 10.67 8.29 -10.55
CA ASN A 133 10.38 8.84 -9.23
C ASN A 133 8.99 9.50 -9.23
N VAL A 134 8.39 9.62 -8.05
CA VAL A 134 7.06 10.23 -7.86
C VAL A 134 7.01 11.69 -8.35
N ASP A 135 8.09 12.47 -8.22
CA ASP A 135 8.07 13.86 -8.69
C ASP A 135 7.97 13.99 -10.22
N TYR A 136 8.31 12.93 -10.97
CA TYR A 136 8.35 12.97 -12.43
C TYR A 136 6.95 13.11 -13.03
N TYR A 137 5.92 12.60 -12.38
CA TYR A 137 4.53 12.76 -12.82
C TYR A 137 4.10 14.24 -12.87
N TRP A 138 4.69 15.10 -12.04
CA TRP A 138 4.38 16.53 -11.99
C TRP A 138 5.40 17.42 -12.73
N ARG A 139 6.37 16.85 -13.46
CA ARG A 139 7.32 17.63 -14.25
C ARG A 139 6.66 18.23 -15.48
N LYS A 140 7.08 19.44 -15.87
CA LYS A 140 6.66 20.13 -17.10
C LYS A 140 7.58 19.83 -18.29
N SER A 141 8.37 18.77 -18.20
CA SER A 141 9.37 18.47 -19.22
C SER A 141 8.72 17.75 -20.40
N LYS A 142 9.33 17.81 -21.59
CA LYS A 142 8.80 17.08 -22.76
C LYS A 142 8.86 15.55 -22.61
N LEU A 143 9.78 15.05 -21.78
CA LEU A 143 10.00 13.62 -21.58
C LEU A 143 9.21 13.04 -20.40
N TYR A 144 8.90 13.88 -19.42
CA TYR A 144 8.25 13.48 -18.17
C TYR A 144 7.18 14.47 -17.76
N GLY A 145 6.08 13.92 -17.26
CA GLY A 145 4.89 14.62 -16.84
C GLY A 145 3.66 13.82 -17.28
N SER A 146 2.64 13.75 -16.43
CA SER A 146 1.30 13.32 -16.83
C SER A 146 0.36 14.51 -16.70
N GLU A 147 -0.19 14.98 -17.83
CA GLU A 147 -1.18 16.07 -17.82
C GLU A 147 -2.42 15.67 -17.00
N VAL A 148 -2.80 14.38 -17.03
CA VAL A 148 -3.91 13.84 -16.26
C VAL A 148 -3.65 13.99 -14.76
N ILE A 149 -2.50 13.52 -14.27
CA ILE A 149 -2.13 13.64 -12.84
C ILE A 149 -2.00 15.11 -12.44
N GLN A 150 -1.34 15.93 -13.27
CA GLN A 150 -1.09 17.34 -13.00
C GLN A 150 -2.37 18.16 -12.87
N ASN A 151 -3.37 17.87 -13.72
CA ASN A 151 -4.67 18.53 -13.69
C ASN A 151 -5.59 17.98 -12.58
N THR A 152 -5.36 16.74 -12.14
CA THR A 152 -6.17 16.09 -11.10
C THR A 152 -5.85 16.59 -9.69
N MET A 153 -4.57 16.66 -9.33
CA MET A 153 -4.12 17.06 -7.99
C MET A 153 -2.71 17.65 -8.03
N SER A 154 -2.42 18.64 -7.20
CA SER A 154 -1.06 19.16 -7.06
C SER A 154 -0.13 18.16 -6.37
N ARG A 155 1.16 18.18 -6.73
CA ARG A 155 2.18 17.31 -6.09
C ARG A 155 2.19 17.46 -4.57
N ASP A 156 2.16 18.70 -4.08
CA ASP A 156 2.25 18.97 -2.65
C ASP A 156 1.04 18.43 -1.88
N LYS A 157 -0.17 18.48 -2.48
CA LYS A 157 -1.36 17.86 -1.87
C LYS A 157 -1.25 16.34 -1.88
N PHE A 158 -0.83 15.74 -3.00
CA PHE A 158 -0.60 14.29 -3.09
C PHE A 158 0.42 13.79 -2.06
N GLU A 159 1.58 14.44 -1.95
CA GLU A 159 2.63 14.11 -0.97
C GLU A 159 2.10 14.24 0.47
N LEU A 160 1.28 15.26 0.76
CA LEU A 160 0.67 15.43 2.08
C LEU A 160 -0.35 14.34 2.40
N ILE A 161 -1.21 13.96 1.43
CA ILE A 161 -2.15 12.85 1.62
C ILE A 161 -1.37 11.56 1.86
N LEU A 162 -0.37 11.27 1.02
CA LEU A 162 0.47 10.08 1.15
C LEU A 162 1.16 10.02 2.52
N LYS A 163 1.64 11.15 3.04
CA LYS A 163 2.25 11.25 4.37
C LYS A 163 1.26 10.89 5.50
N PHE A 164 0.00 11.27 5.35
CA PHE A 164 -1.01 11.13 6.40
C PHE A 164 -2.02 10.01 6.17
N TYR A 165 -1.84 9.23 5.11
CA TYR A 165 -2.78 8.18 4.73
C TYR A 165 -2.90 7.15 5.86
N HIS A 166 -4.12 6.97 6.37
CA HIS A 166 -4.37 6.25 7.61
C HIS A 166 -5.78 5.64 7.64
N PHE A 167 -5.97 4.60 8.47
CA PHE A 167 -7.21 3.82 8.52
C PHE A 167 -7.75 3.54 9.92
N SER A 168 -7.08 4.01 10.97
CA SER A 168 -7.43 3.70 12.37
C SER A 168 -7.25 4.92 13.27
N ASN A 169 -7.97 4.98 14.38
CA ASN A 169 -7.70 6.00 15.39
C ASN A 169 -6.53 5.58 16.30
N ASN A 170 -5.40 6.30 16.27
CA ASN A 170 -4.24 5.97 17.13
C ASN A 170 -4.53 6.11 18.63
N GLU A 171 -5.56 6.87 19.04
CA GLU A 171 -5.96 7.00 20.45
C GLU A 171 -6.65 5.75 20.99
N GLU A 172 -7.09 4.85 20.09
CA GLU A 172 -7.73 3.58 20.43
C GLU A 172 -6.73 2.41 20.43
N GLN A 173 -5.45 2.66 20.14
CA GLN A 173 -4.42 1.62 20.13
C GLN A 173 -3.95 1.31 21.56
N HIS A 174 -4.05 0.04 21.94
CA HIS A 174 -3.55 -0.52 23.20
C HIS A 174 -2.24 -1.32 23.00
N GLU A 175 -1.50 -1.56 24.08
CA GLU A 175 -0.21 -2.28 24.01
C GLU A 175 -0.37 -3.75 23.56
N ASP A 176 -1.49 -4.37 23.92
CA ASP A 176 -1.80 -5.78 23.63
C ASP A 176 -2.54 -5.97 22.29
N ASP A 177 -2.75 -4.90 21.51
CA ASP A 177 -3.45 -4.98 20.24
C ASP A 177 -2.66 -5.72 19.16
N ASP A 178 -3.40 -6.24 18.18
CA ASP A 178 -2.84 -6.86 16.98
C ASP A 178 -1.86 -5.93 16.27
N LYS A 179 -0.75 -6.49 15.76
CA LYS A 179 0.24 -5.76 14.93
C LYS A 179 -0.38 -5.12 13.68
N LEU A 180 -1.53 -5.63 13.23
CA LEU A 180 -2.33 -5.14 12.12
C LEU A 180 -3.38 -4.09 12.53
N PHE A 181 -3.44 -3.66 13.79
CA PHE A 181 -4.42 -2.67 14.30
C PHE A 181 -4.64 -1.49 13.33
N LYS A 182 -3.55 -0.95 12.78
CA LYS A 182 -3.58 0.21 11.89
C LYS A 182 -4.22 -0.02 10.53
N LEU A 183 -4.34 -1.29 10.11
CA LEU A 183 -4.96 -1.70 8.86
C LEU A 183 -6.32 -2.36 9.08
N LYS A 184 -6.55 -2.87 10.29
CA LYS A 184 -7.70 -3.72 10.63
C LYS A 184 -9.05 -3.13 10.22
N PRO A 185 -9.37 -1.85 10.47
CA PRO A 185 -10.67 -1.30 10.08
C PRO A 185 -10.94 -1.39 8.58
N LEU A 186 -9.93 -1.15 7.74
CA LEU A 186 -10.06 -1.27 6.29
C LEU A 186 -10.08 -2.74 5.85
N LEU A 187 -9.23 -3.58 6.44
CA LEU A 187 -9.17 -5.01 6.13
C LEU A 187 -10.49 -5.73 6.43
N ASP A 188 -11.11 -5.44 7.57
CA ASP A 188 -12.38 -6.05 7.96
C ASP A 188 -13.50 -5.66 6.96
N LEU A 189 -13.54 -4.41 6.50
CA LEU A 189 -14.47 -3.97 5.44
C LEU A 189 -14.20 -4.67 4.11
N LEU A 190 -12.94 -4.77 3.69
CA LEU A 190 -12.56 -5.44 2.44
C LEU A 190 -12.92 -6.91 2.47
N GLN A 191 -12.61 -7.61 3.57
CA GLN A 191 -12.92 -9.02 3.74
C GLN A 191 -14.43 -9.26 3.67
N LEU A 192 -15.21 -8.49 4.44
CA LEU A 192 -16.67 -8.58 4.42
C LEU A 192 -17.21 -8.35 3.01
N ARG A 193 -16.67 -7.33 2.32
CA ARG A 193 -17.13 -7.01 0.96
C ARG A 193 -16.80 -8.13 -0.02
N PHE A 194 -15.58 -8.63 -0.03
CA PHE A 194 -15.15 -9.65 -0.97
C PHE A 194 -15.92 -10.96 -0.78
N MET A 195 -16.18 -11.35 0.46
CA MET A 195 -17.00 -12.52 0.80
C MET A 195 -18.47 -12.33 0.38
N SER A 196 -18.98 -11.09 0.36
CA SER A 196 -20.36 -10.80 -0.04
C SER A 196 -20.58 -10.76 -1.56
N VAL A 197 -19.52 -10.55 -2.35
CA VAL A 197 -19.64 -10.33 -3.80
C VAL A 197 -19.52 -11.62 -4.60
N TYR A 198 -18.72 -12.57 -4.12
CA TYR A 198 -18.37 -13.77 -4.88
C TYR A 198 -18.39 -15.03 -4.01
N VAL A 199 -19.09 -16.06 -4.49
CA VAL A 199 -19.03 -17.42 -3.92
C VAL A 199 -18.09 -18.26 -4.76
N PRO A 200 -16.99 -18.78 -4.20
CA PRO A 200 -16.04 -19.62 -4.94
C PRO A 200 -16.67 -20.95 -5.34
N GLY A 201 -16.24 -21.49 -6.48
CA GLY A 201 -16.60 -22.84 -6.91
C GLY A 201 -15.82 -23.94 -6.16
N SER A 202 -15.96 -25.18 -6.62
CA SER A 202 -15.36 -26.36 -5.99
C SER A 202 -13.84 -26.46 -6.05
N ILE A 203 -13.19 -25.70 -6.93
CA ILE A 203 -11.75 -25.74 -7.15
C ILE A 203 -11.16 -24.40 -6.70
N ILE A 204 -10.37 -24.43 -5.64
CA ILE A 204 -9.74 -23.25 -5.04
C ILE A 204 -8.24 -23.49 -4.95
N SER A 205 -7.45 -22.48 -5.28
CA SER A 205 -6.00 -22.46 -5.04
C SER A 205 -5.73 -21.54 -3.85
N ILE A 206 -4.95 -22.04 -2.89
CA ILE A 206 -4.48 -21.26 -1.74
C ILE A 206 -2.98 -21.12 -1.90
N ASP A 207 -2.52 -19.87 -1.93
CA ASP A 207 -1.11 -19.53 -2.04
C ASP A 207 -0.83 -18.28 -1.20
N GLU A 208 0.43 -18.09 -0.84
CA GLU A 208 0.91 -16.94 -0.09
C GLU A 208 1.45 -15.88 -1.05
N THR A 209 1.10 -14.60 -0.81
CA THR A 209 1.66 -13.48 -1.57
C THR A 209 2.55 -12.64 -0.68
N MET A 210 3.81 -12.47 -1.08
CA MET A 210 4.76 -11.60 -0.39
C MET A 210 4.75 -10.21 -1.01
N VAL A 211 4.50 -9.19 -0.19
CA VAL A 211 4.65 -7.78 -0.59
C VAL A 211 6.03 -7.29 -0.13
N PRO A 212 6.99 -7.04 -1.04
CA PRO A 212 8.35 -6.67 -0.65
C PRO A 212 8.36 -5.37 0.16
N TRP A 213 8.99 -5.40 1.33
CA TRP A 213 9.16 -4.22 2.18
C TRP A 213 10.59 -4.06 2.67
N LYS A 214 11.11 -2.83 2.58
CA LYS A 214 12.41 -2.45 3.13
C LYS A 214 12.20 -1.43 4.24
N GLY A 215 12.16 -1.91 5.49
CA GLY A 215 11.97 -1.07 6.67
C GLY A 215 11.78 -1.90 7.94
N ARG A 216 11.40 -1.23 9.03
CA ARG A 216 11.08 -1.90 10.30
C ARG A 216 9.60 -2.25 10.33
N LEU A 217 9.29 -3.55 10.20
CA LEU A 217 7.96 -4.09 10.47
C LEU A 217 8.05 -5.03 11.67
N LEU A 218 6.99 -5.08 12.46
CA LEU A 218 6.88 -5.98 13.62
C LEU A 218 6.52 -7.43 13.21
N PHE A 219 6.14 -7.63 11.96
CA PHE A 219 5.90 -8.91 11.31
C PHE A 219 6.65 -8.90 9.96
N LYS A 220 7.29 -10.01 9.63
CA LYS A 220 8.00 -10.24 8.37
C LYS A 220 7.46 -11.52 7.76
#